data_AF-A0A0R0FSE2-F1
#
_entry.id   AF-A0A0R0FSE2-F1
#
_cell.length_a   1.000
_cell.length_b   1.000
_cell.length_c   1.000
_cell.angle_alpha   90.00
_cell.angle_beta   90.00
_cell.angle_gamma   90.00
#
_symmetry.space_group_name_H-M   'P 1'
#
loop_
_entity.id
_entity.type
_entity.pdbx_description
1 polymer ?
#
loop_
_entity_poly.entity_id
_entity_poly.type
_entity_poly.pdbx_seq_one_letter_code
_entity_poly.pdbx_strand_id
1 'polypeptide(L)'
;AEINIKPWHILLGELKEGTTRIPWLNREPYAYWKGNPAVAETRQDLMKCNVSENQDWNARLFAQDWFRELQEGFNKSDLPSQCTYRYKVYIEGSAWSVSQKYILSCDSTTLLVKPKYYDFFTRGLIPVHHHWPIKDDDKCRSIKFAVDWGNNHKQRSVKNTFCHVTLPLYVYDYMFHLLNSYAKLFRYKPSISANATELCVESMVCGAEGSVKKFMMESLVKVPANTDPCTMPAPFDPPTLYATSQRKESSIQQVESWEKSYCDNQTITS
;
A
#
# COMPACT_ATOMS: atom_id res chain seq x y z
N ALA A 1 -6.19 13.41 -6.83
CA ALA A 1 -6.33 11.95 -7.01
C ALA A 1 -5.12 11.44 -7.78
N GLU A 2 -4.69 10.20 -7.58
CA GLU A 2 -3.79 9.54 -8.53
C GLU A 2 -4.57 9.36 -9.84
N ILE A 3 -3.98 9.78 -10.96
CA ILE A 3 -4.60 9.71 -12.29
C ILE A 3 -3.83 8.76 -13.18
N ASN A 4 -4.47 8.27 -14.24
CA ASN A 4 -3.87 7.35 -15.21
C ASN A 4 -3.38 6.01 -14.59
N ILE A 5 -4.11 5.46 -13.62
CA ILE A 5 -3.79 4.15 -13.03
C ILE A 5 -4.59 3.05 -13.74
N LYS A 6 -3.87 2.07 -14.31
CA LYS A 6 -4.45 0.91 -15.00
C LYS A 6 -5.26 0.01 -14.04
N PRO A 7 -6.18 -0.80 -14.57
CA PRO A 7 -6.85 -1.85 -13.80
C PRO A 7 -5.88 -2.71 -13.01
N TRP A 8 -6.26 -3.08 -11.78
CA TRP A 8 -5.35 -3.75 -10.85
C TRP A 8 -4.74 -5.03 -11.40
N HIS A 9 -5.51 -5.86 -12.11
CA HIS A 9 -5.01 -7.11 -12.67
C HIS A 9 -3.93 -6.89 -13.74
N ILE A 10 -4.05 -5.85 -14.56
CA ILE A 10 -3.04 -5.47 -15.56
C ILE A 10 -1.81 -4.91 -14.84
N LEU A 11 -2.03 -3.91 -13.99
CA LEU A 11 -0.96 -3.24 -13.26
C LEU A 11 -0.16 -4.21 -12.38
N LEU A 12 -0.81 -5.20 -11.78
CA LEU A 12 -0.12 -6.24 -11.00
C LEU A 12 0.85 -7.04 -11.87
N GLY A 13 0.46 -7.39 -13.09
CA GLY A 13 1.33 -8.06 -14.05
C GLY A 13 2.57 -7.21 -14.36
N GLU A 14 2.35 -5.92 -14.62
CA GLU A 14 3.43 -4.96 -14.91
C GLU A 14 4.33 -4.71 -13.68
N LEU A 15 3.76 -4.62 -12.48
CA LEU A 15 4.51 -4.50 -11.24
C LEU A 15 5.37 -5.74 -11.02
N LYS A 16 4.80 -6.94 -11.18
CA LYS A 16 5.54 -8.20 -11.08
C LYS A 16 6.70 -8.24 -12.06
N GLU A 17 6.48 -7.87 -13.32
CA GLU A 17 7.56 -7.76 -14.29
C GLU A 17 8.63 -6.73 -13.84
N GLY A 18 8.20 -5.53 -13.45
CA GLY A 18 9.07 -4.47 -12.95
C GLY A 18 9.96 -4.90 -11.79
N THR A 19 9.42 -5.67 -10.84
CA THR A 19 10.18 -6.20 -9.69
C THR A 19 11.31 -7.14 -10.10
N THR A 20 11.17 -7.85 -11.22
CA THR A 20 12.17 -8.82 -11.70
C THR A 20 13.32 -8.19 -12.47
N ARG A 21 13.18 -6.93 -12.92
CA ARG A 21 14.21 -6.22 -13.69
C ARG A 21 15.48 -5.97 -12.90
N ILE A 22 15.36 -5.72 -11.60
CA ILE A 22 16.51 -5.46 -10.71
C ILE A 22 16.37 -6.36 -9.47
N PRO A 23 17.30 -7.34 -9.28
CA PRO A 23 17.33 -8.15 -8.07
C PRO A 23 17.38 -7.26 -6.83
N TRP A 24 16.68 -7.62 -5.76
CA TRP A 24 16.55 -6.80 -4.55
C TRP A 24 17.89 -6.28 -4.01
N LEU A 25 18.93 -7.13 -4.03
CA LEU A 25 20.28 -6.77 -3.57
C LEU A 25 20.95 -5.66 -4.41
N ASN A 26 20.54 -5.49 -5.67
CA ASN A 26 21.08 -4.50 -6.60
C ASN A 26 20.23 -3.23 -6.69
N ARG A 27 19.11 -3.16 -5.96
CA ARG A 27 18.28 -1.96 -5.86
C ARG A 27 18.99 -0.88 -5.05
N GLU A 28 18.60 0.36 -5.31
CA GLU A 28 19.09 1.54 -4.59
C GLU A 28 18.87 1.37 -3.07
N PRO A 29 19.90 1.59 -2.24
CA PRO A 29 19.88 1.24 -0.82
C PRO A 29 19.14 2.26 0.06
N TYR A 30 18.21 3.03 -0.51
CA TYR A 30 17.51 4.12 0.16
C TYR A 30 16.02 3.86 0.32
N ALA A 31 15.39 4.56 1.25
CA ALA A 31 13.95 4.70 1.30
C ALA A 31 13.45 5.61 0.17
N TYR A 32 12.38 5.19 -0.48
CA TYR A 32 11.77 5.93 -1.59
C TYR A 32 10.30 6.22 -1.33
N TRP A 33 9.90 7.45 -1.66
CA TRP A 33 8.51 7.83 -1.78
C TRP A 33 8.33 8.85 -2.91
N LYS A 34 7.28 8.69 -3.70
CA LYS A 34 6.83 9.70 -4.65
C LYS A 34 5.33 9.85 -4.55
N GLY A 35 4.85 11.07 -4.36
CA GLY A 35 3.42 11.33 -4.19
C GLY A 35 3.12 12.81 -4.00
N ASN A 36 1.85 13.18 -3.96
CA ASN A 36 1.46 14.57 -3.75
C ASN A 36 1.50 14.89 -2.24
N PRO A 37 2.39 15.77 -1.76
CA PRO A 37 2.47 16.14 -0.35
C PRO A 37 1.37 17.13 0.07
N ALA A 38 0.78 17.89 -0.86
CA ALA A 38 -0.19 18.94 -0.54
C ALA A 38 -1.53 18.41 0.00
N VAL A 39 -1.81 17.12 -0.12
CA VAL A 39 -3.11 16.52 0.26
C VAL A 39 -3.24 16.21 1.75
N ALA A 40 -2.13 16.23 2.50
CA ALA A 40 -2.13 15.90 3.93
C ALA A 40 -0.90 16.46 4.66
N GLU A 41 -1.10 16.97 5.87
CA GLU A 41 -0.02 17.48 6.73
C GLU A 41 1.05 16.42 7.02
N THR A 42 0.66 15.17 7.25
CA THR A 42 1.63 14.07 7.51
C THR A 42 2.58 13.84 6.33
N ARG A 43 2.13 14.10 5.09
CA ARG A 43 3.00 14.01 3.90
C ARG A 43 3.92 15.22 3.78
N GLN A 44 3.43 16.42 4.10
CA GLN A 44 4.28 17.61 4.17
C GLN A 44 5.38 17.43 5.22
N ASP A 45 5.04 16.83 6.36
CA ASP A 45 6.00 16.50 7.40
C ASP A 45 7.01 15.44 6.94
N LEU A 46 6.57 14.38 6.24
CA LEU A 46 7.48 13.39 5.65
C LEU A 46 8.52 14.04 4.71
N MET A 47 8.13 15.06 3.93
CA MET A 47 9.07 15.74 3.02
C MET A 47 10.27 16.37 3.72
N LYS A 48 10.18 16.66 5.03
CA LYS A 48 11.32 17.15 5.83
C LYS A 48 12.43 16.10 5.99
N CYS A 49 12.12 14.83 5.77
CA CYS A 49 13.10 13.74 5.84
C CYS A 49 13.93 13.61 4.56
N ASN A 50 13.67 14.40 3.52
CA ASN A 50 14.44 14.33 2.28
C ASN A 50 15.89 14.77 2.52
N VAL A 51 16.79 14.36 1.63
CA VAL A 51 18.20 14.77 1.70
C VAL A 51 18.32 16.30 1.68
N SER A 52 19.17 16.82 2.55
CA SER A 52 19.56 18.23 2.65
C SER A 52 21.09 18.35 2.68
N GLU A 53 21.63 19.55 2.58
CA GLU A 53 23.09 19.78 2.62
C GLU A 53 23.76 19.22 3.88
N ASN A 54 23.07 19.28 5.02
CA ASN A 54 23.61 18.94 6.32
C ASN A 54 23.15 17.58 6.87
N GLN A 55 22.15 16.96 6.23
CA GLN A 55 21.50 15.77 6.78
C GLN A 55 20.95 14.87 5.67
N ASP A 56 21.36 13.60 5.71
CA ASP A 56 20.76 12.52 4.95
C ASP A 56 20.10 11.51 5.90
N TRP A 57 18.78 11.35 5.78
CA TRP A 57 18.00 10.34 6.49
C TRP A 57 17.93 8.99 5.75
N ASN A 58 18.73 8.84 4.69
CA ASN A 58 18.65 7.75 3.70
C ASN A 58 17.29 7.69 2.99
N ALA A 59 16.61 8.84 2.85
CA ALA A 59 15.34 8.94 2.16
C ALA A 59 15.48 9.76 0.87
N ARG A 60 14.79 9.31 -0.18
CA ARG A 60 14.68 9.96 -1.49
C ARG A 60 13.19 10.19 -1.75
N LEU A 61 12.73 11.40 -1.42
CA LEU A 61 11.33 11.77 -1.40
C LEU A 61 11.04 12.77 -2.52
N PHE A 62 10.02 12.50 -3.32
CA PHE A 62 9.73 13.28 -4.52
C PHE A 62 8.27 13.75 -4.53
N ALA A 63 8.06 15.05 -4.71
CA ALA A 63 6.73 15.59 -4.90
C ALA A 63 6.20 15.23 -6.30
N GLN A 64 5.00 14.65 -6.35
CA GLN A 64 4.30 14.32 -7.59
C GLN A 64 3.43 15.50 -8.02
N ASP A 65 3.80 16.12 -9.13
CA ASP A 65 3.00 17.16 -9.81
C ASP A 65 2.15 16.52 -10.91
N TRP A 66 0.86 16.37 -10.66
CA TRP A 66 -0.07 15.76 -11.61
C TRP A 66 -0.38 16.64 -12.82
N PHE A 67 -0.29 17.97 -12.69
CA PHE A 67 -0.48 18.87 -13.83
C PHE A 67 0.66 18.70 -14.82
N ARG A 68 1.89 18.66 -14.30
CA ARG A 68 3.08 18.41 -15.11
C ARG A 68 3.08 17.01 -15.73
N GLU A 69 2.73 15.97 -14.98
CA GLU A 69 2.63 14.61 -15.56
C GLU A 69 1.59 14.55 -16.68
N LEU A 70 0.45 15.23 -16.53
CA LEU A 70 -0.57 15.27 -17.59
C LEU A 70 -0.01 15.90 -18.87
N GLN A 71 0.78 16.98 -18.76
CA GLN A 71 1.43 17.64 -19.90
C GLN A 71 2.56 16.79 -20.51
N GLU A 72 3.30 16.06 -19.69
CA GLU A 72 4.44 15.22 -20.10
C GLU A 72 4.03 13.77 -20.44
N GLY A 73 2.73 13.45 -20.47
CA GLY A 73 2.22 12.13 -20.87
C GLY A 73 2.42 11.01 -19.84
N PHE A 74 2.50 11.34 -18.55
CA PHE A 74 2.65 10.41 -17.41
C PHE A 74 3.96 9.61 -17.36
N ASN A 75 4.95 9.97 -18.18
CA ASN A 75 6.18 9.22 -18.35
C ASN A 75 7.00 9.01 -17.06
N LYS A 76 6.81 9.85 -16.04
CA LYS A 76 7.55 9.79 -14.77
C LYS A 76 6.71 9.25 -13.61
N SER A 77 5.42 8.97 -13.84
CA SER A 77 4.49 8.48 -12.81
C SER A 77 4.19 6.97 -12.91
N ASP A 78 4.80 6.28 -13.88
CA ASP A 78 4.70 4.83 -14.02
C ASP A 78 5.11 4.11 -12.73
N LEU A 79 4.22 3.31 -12.17
CA LEU A 79 4.43 2.65 -10.86
C LEU A 79 5.49 1.54 -10.92
N PRO A 80 5.51 0.62 -11.91
CA PRO A 80 6.56 -0.37 -12.06
C PRO A 80 7.97 0.21 -12.11
N SER A 81 8.17 1.35 -12.79
CA SER A 81 9.48 2.03 -12.86
C SER A 81 10.00 2.51 -11.50
N GLN A 82 9.13 2.62 -10.49
CA GLN A 82 9.47 3.08 -9.14
C GLN A 82 9.82 1.95 -8.17
N CYS A 83 9.89 0.70 -8.64
CA CYS A 83 10.26 -0.47 -7.83
C CYS A 83 11.78 -0.75 -7.84
N THR A 84 12.59 0.31 -7.95
CA THR A 84 14.06 0.24 -8.09
C THR A 84 14.82 0.48 -6.77
N TYR A 85 14.10 0.72 -5.69
CA TYR A 85 14.65 0.99 -4.34
C TYR A 85 14.38 -0.19 -3.40
N ARG A 86 15.30 -0.46 -2.47
CA ARG A 86 15.14 -1.55 -1.49
C ARG A 86 13.98 -1.31 -0.53
N TYR A 87 13.73 -0.05 -0.18
CA TYR A 87 12.72 0.34 0.79
C TYR A 87 11.71 1.31 0.18
N LYS A 88 10.42 1.04 0.38
CA LYS A 88 9.32 1.88 -0.12
C LYS A 88 8.50 2.39 1.05
N VAL A 89 8.36 3.70 1.18
CA VAL A 89 7.60 4.30 2.28
C VAL A 89 6.12 4.32 1.92
N TYR A 90 5.27 3.83 2.80
CA TYR A 90 3.83 4.07 2.78
C TYR A 90 3.48 5.14 3.80
N ILE A 91 2.69 6.12 3.36
CA ILE A 91 2.12 7.16 4.22
C ILE A 91 0.73 7.55 3.73
N GLU A 92 -0.15 7.80 4.70
CA GLU A 92 -1.53 8.19 4.48
C GLU A 92 -1.66 9.54 3.77
N GLY A 93 -2.81 9.75 3.12
CA GLY A 93 -3.20 11.04 2.55
C GLY A 93 -4.21 11.70 3.46
N SER A 94 -5.29 12.25 2.89
CA SER A 94 -6.42 12.76 3.66
C SER A 94 -7.16 11.64 4.43
N ALA A 95 -6.99 10.39 3.99
CA ALA A 95 -7.41 9.16 4.64
C ALA A 95 -6.36 8.05 4.38
N TRP A 96 -6.75 6.78 4.38
CA TRP A 96 -5.91 5.70 3.82
C TRP A 96 -5.49 6.03 2.37
N SER A 97 -4.32 5.56 1.95
CA SER A 97 -3.83 5.81 0.59
C SER A 97 -3.91 4.55 -0.26
N VAL A 98 -4.51 4.69 -1.45
CA VAL A 98 -4.55 3.64 -2.48
C VAL A 98 -3.18 3.13 -2.91
N SER A 99 -2.11 3.88 -2.63
CA SER A 99 -0.73 3.53 -2.96
C SER A 99 -0.18 2.33 -2.19
N GLN A 100 -0.81 1.94 -1.07
CA GLN A 100 -0.32 0.84 -0.23
C GLN A 100 -0.16 -0.46 -1.01
N LYS A 101 -1.17 -0.86 -1.79
CA LYS A 101 -1.12 -2.08 -2.60
C LYS A 101 -0.01 -2.03 -3.66
N TYR A 102 0.23 -0.86 -4.27
CA TYR A 102 1.30 -0.68 -5.26
C TYR A 102 2.68 -0.81 -4.62
N ILE A 103 2.86 -0.19 -3.45
CA ILE A 103 4.09 -0.24 -2.67
C ILE A 103 4.41 -1.67 -2.23
N LEU A 104 3.42 -2.37 -1.68
CA LEU A 104 3.58 -3.75 -1.24
C LEU A 104 3.90 -4.70 -2.41
N SER A 105 3.42 -4.40 -3.62
CA SER A 105 3.69 -5.16 -4.85
C SER A 105 5.03 -4.86 -5.52
N CYS A 106 5.85 -3.95 -4.99
CA CYS A 106 7.20 -3.70 -5.54
C CYS A 106 8.24 -4.75 -5.10
N ASP A 107 7.90 -5.73 -4.27
CA ASP A 107 8.87 -6.64 -3.63
C ASP A 107 10.02 -5.90 -2.92
N SER A 108 9.77 -4.64 -2.54
CA SER A 108 10.63 -3.84 -1.68
C SER A 108 10.16 -4.02 -0.24
N THR A 109 11.07 -3.86 0.71
CA THR A 109 10.68 -3.77 2.12
C THR A 109 9.82 -2.53 2.31
N THR A 110 8.56 -2.72 2.68
CA THR A 110 7.63 -1.60 2.90
C THR A 110 7.88 -0.99 4.27
N LEU A 111 8.23 0.30 4.30
CA LEU A 111 8.31 1.10 5.51
C LEU A 111 6.94 1.75 5.72
N LEU A 112 6.15 1.21 6.65
CA LEU A 112 4.77 1.61 6.86
C LEU A 112 4.69 2.60 8.02
N VAL A 113 4.46 3.88 7.70
CA VAL A 113 4.19 4.91 8.72
C VAL A 113 2.91 4.55 9.46
N LYS A 114 2.97 4.50 10.79
CA LYS A 114 1.89 4.05 11.69
C LYS A 114 0.51 4.55 11.20
N PRO A 115 -0.35 3.65 10.69
CA PRO A 115 -1.58 4.05 10.01
C PRO A 115 -2.66 4.40 11.02
N LYS A 116 -3.49 5.39 10.69
CA LYS A 116 -4.72 5.73 11.44
C LYS A 116 -5.95 5.10 10.80
N TYR A 117 -5.89 4.83 9.50
CA TYR A 117 -6.97 4.26 8.71
C TYR A 117 -6.66 2.81 8.31
N TYR A 118 -7.71 1.99 8.26
CA TYR A 118 -7.62 0.60 7.83
C TYR A 118 -8.55 0.37 6.66
N ASP A 119 -8.02 -0.21 5.59
CA ASP A 119 -8.82 -0.82 4.53
C ASP A 119 -9.05 -2.32 4.81
N PHE A 120 -9.68 -2.99 3.85
CA PHE A 120 -10.10 -4.39 4.01
C PHE A 120 -8.94 -5.37 4.20
N PHE A 121 -7.73 -5.05 3.76
CA PHE A 121 -6.57 -5.95 3.87
C PHE A 121 -5.50 -5.47 4.86
N THR A 122 -5.46 -4.18 5.19
CA THR A 122 -4.43 -3.61 6.08
C THR A 122 -4.43 -4.30 7.45
N ARG A 123 -5.60 -4.70 7.96
CA ARG A 123 -5.71 -5.46 9.22
C ARG A 123 -5.05 -6.84 9.17
N GLY A 124 -4.81 -7.42 7.99
CA GLY A 124 -4.07 -8.66 7.82
C GLY A 124 -2.54 -8.50 7.88
N LEU A 125 -2.03 -7.26 7.77
CA LEU A 125 -0.59 -7.01 7.78
C LEU A 125 0.01 -7.20 9.18
N ILE A 126 1.19 -7.82 9.24
CA ILE A 126 1.91 -8.15 10.47
C ILE A 126 3.24 -7.38 10.41
N PRO A 127 3.54 -6.52 11.40
CA PRO A 127 4.82 -5.83 11.48
C PRO A 127 6.00 -6.82 11.51
N VAL A 128 7.14 -6.43 10.95
CA VAL A 128 8.39 -7.22 10.81
C VAL A 128 8.24 -8.47 9.90
N HIS A 129 7.03 -8.83 9.49
CA HIS A 129 6.76 -9.92 8.55
C HIS A 129 6.31 -9.42 7.17
N HIS A 130 5.38 -8.47 7.14
CA HIS A 130 4.86 -7.88 5.89
C HIS A 130 5.39 -6.46 5.64
N HIS A 131 5.72 -5.73 6.71
CA HIS A 131 6.24 -4.37 6.62
C HIS A 131 7.13 -4.06 7.81
N TRP A 132 7.97 -3.06 7.67
CA TRP A 132 8.69 -2.45 8.77
C TRP A 132 7.88 -1.27 9.35
N PRO A 133 7.57 -1.25 10.65
CA PRO A 133 6.82 -0.16 11.26
C PRO A 133 7.68 1.11 11.36
N ILE A 134 7.09 2.26 11.01
CA ILE A 134 7.71 3.58 11.15
C ILE A 134 6.84 4.45 12.07
N LYS A 135 7.46 5.15 13.01
CA LYS A 135 6.77 6.07 13.93
C LYS A 135 6.17 7.26 13.17
N ASP A 136 4.95 7.66 13.51
CA ASP A 136 4.30 8.85 12.92
C ASP A 136 4.88 10.15 13.49
N ASP A 137 5.35 10.17 14.73
CA ASP A 137 5.87 11.37 15.41
C ASP A 137 7.39 11.59 15.22
N ASP A 138 8.14 10.58 14.77
CA ASP A 138 9.59 10.66 14.56
C ASP A 138 10.05 9.97 13.26
N LYS A 139 9.32 10.24 12.17
CA LYS A 139 9.43 9.54 10.88
C LYS A 139 10.87 9.50 10.35
N CYS A 140 11.60 10.62 10.39
CA CYS A 140 12.91 10.72 9.73
C CYS A 140 13.96 9.84 10.39
N ARG A 141 14.06 9.87 11.73
CA ARG A 141 14.96 9.00 12.50
C ARG A 141 14.57 7.54 12.35
N SER A 142 13.28 7.23 12.43
CA SER A 142 12.78 5.86 12.30
C SER A 142 13.03 5.30 10.89
N ILE A 143 12.88 6.09 9.82
CA ILE A 143 13.23 5.73 8.44
C ILE A 143 14.75 5.48 8.33
N LYS A 144 15.57 6.40 8.84
CA LYS A 144 17.03 6.25 8.79
C LYS A 144 17.48 4.96 9.47
N PHE A 145 16.98 4.69 10.67
CA PHE A 145 17.25 3.46 11.40
C PHE A 145 16.84 2.23 10.59
N ALA A 146 15.62 2.21 10.05
CA ALA A 146 15.12 1.08 9.26
C ALA A 146 16.01 0.78 8.04
N VAL A 147 16.43 1.83 7.32
CA VAL A 147 17.30 1.70 6.14
C VAL A 147 18.70 1.22 6.52
N ASP A 148 19.31 1.82 7.55
CA ASP A 148 20.65 1.43 8.02
C ASP A 148 20.64 -0.02 8.54
N TRP A 149 19.64 -0.38 9.36
CA TRP A 149 19.49 -1.74 9.87
C TRP A 149 19.28 -2.74 8.74
N GLY A 150 18.38 -2.45 7.79
CA GLY A 150 18.08 -3.35 6.67
C GLY A 150 19.28 -3.56 5.74
N ASN A 151 20.06 -2.50 5.50
CA ASN A 151 21.25 -2.57 4.65
C ASN A 151 22.38 -3.37 5.31
N ASN A 152 22.44 -3.38 6.65
CA ASN A 152 23.36 -4.22 7.41
C ASN A 152 22.85 -5.65 7.60
N HIS A 153 21.55 -5.91 7.46
CA HIS A 153 20.91 -7.22 7.64
C HIS A 153 20.21 -7.71 6.37
N LYS A 154 20.90 -7.64 5.22
CA LYS A 154 20.32 -7.94 3.89
C LYS A 154 19.65 -9.32 3.79
N GLN A 155 20.11 -10.32 4.55
CA GLN A 155 19.51 -11.66 4.56
C GLN A 155 18.19 -11.74 5.36
N ARG A 156 17.93 -10.78 6.26
CA ARG A 156 16.69 -10.66 7.02
C ARG A 156 15.72 -9.66 6.40
N SER A 157 15.92 -9.29 5.14
CA SER A 157 15.01 -8.36 4.47
C SER A 157 13.58 -8.92 4.52
N VAL A 158 12.67 -8.08 5.00
CA VAL A 158 11.26 -8.44 5.16
C VAL A 158 10.69 -8.67 3.76
N LYS A 159 10.43 -9.94 3.44
CA LYS A 159 9.88 -10.35 2.14
C LYS A 159 8.41 -9.98 2.06
N ASN A 160 8.04 -9.25 1.01
CA ASN A 160 6.70 -8.72 0.84
C ASN A 160 5.79 -9.66 0.03
N THR A 161 5.89 -10.97 0.29
CA THR A 161 5.16 -12.00 -0.48
C THR A 161 3.64 -11.92 -0.33
N PHE A 162 3.14 -11.20 0.68
CA PHE A 162 1.71 -11.04 0.95
C PHE A 162 0.95 -10.42 -0.24
N CYS A 163 1.50 -9.39 -0.89
CA CYS A 163 0.74 -8.64 -1.90
C CYS A 163 0.55 -9.40 -3.21
N HIS A 164 1.59 -10.15 -3.63
CA HIS A 164 1.56 -10.86 -4.91
C HIS A 164 0.56 -12.04 -4.93
N VAL A 165 0.22 -12.58 -3.76
CA VAL A 165 -0.66 -13.75 -3.64
C VAL A 165 -2.07 -13.36 -3.22
N THR A 166 -2.24 -12.38 -2.31
CA THR A 166 -3.53 -12.25 -1.60
C THR A 166 -4.46 -11.16 -2.14
N LEU A 167 -3.97 -10.00 -2.58
CA LEU A 167 -4.87 -8.87 -2.91
C LEU A 167 -5.69 -9.00 -4.20
N PRO A 168 -5.15 -9.47 -5.34
CA PRO A 168 -5.90 -9.46 -6.60
C PRO A 168 -7.07 -10.45 -6.62
N LEU A 169 -6.89 -11.60 -5.97
CA LEU A 169 -7.82 -12.72 -6.06
C LEU A 169 -9.09 -12.49 -5.23
N TYR A 170 -8.99 -11.80 -4.10
CA TYR A 170 -10.07 -11.80 -3.11
C TYR A 170 -10.90 -10.51 -3.05
N VAL A 171 -10.72 -9.52 -3.94
CA VAL A 171 -11.57 -8.30 -3.88
C VAL A 171 -13.03 -8.66 -4.16
N TYR A 172 -13.30 -9.40 -5.24
CA TYR A 172 -14.68 -9.79 -5.58
C TYR A 172 -15.27 -10.74 -4.53
N ASP A 173 -14.49 -11.70 -4.04
CA ASP A 173 -14.92 -12.57 -2.93
C ASP A 173 -15.22 -11.77 -1.66
N TYR A 174 -14.34 -10.82 -1.29
CA TYR A 174 -14.55 -9.95 -0.13
C TYR A 174 -15.85 -9.14 -0.26
N MET A 175 -16.08 -8.53 -1.43
CA MET A 175 -17.30 -7.77 -1.68
C MET A 175 -18.54 -8.66 -1.64
N PHE A 176 -18.47 -9.85 -2.26
CA PHE A 176 -19.55 -10.83 -2.22
C PHE A 176 -19.90 -11.21 -0.78
N HIS A 177 -18.91 -11.62 0.02
CA HIS A 177 -19.14 -12.02 1.41
C HIS A 177 -19.64 -10.88 2.29
N LEU A 178 -19.11 -9.66 2.08
CA LEU A 178 -19.56 -8.47 2.79
C LEU A 178 -21.03 -8.18 2.52
N LEU A 179 -21.42 -8.12 1.24
CA LEU A 179 -22.79 -7.83 0.83
C LEU A 179 -23.76 -8.95 1.24
N ASN A 180 -23.36 -10.22 1.07
CA ASN A 180 -24.15 -11.37 1.48
C ASN A 180 -24.36 -11.41 3.00
N SER A 181 -23.33 -11.11 3.79
CA SER A 181 -23.44 -11.06 5.25
C SER A 181 -24.30 -9.88 5.70
N TYR A 182 -24.14 -8.71 5.08
CA TYR A 182 -24.94 -7.53 5.37
C TYR A 182 -26.43 -7.74 5.04
N ALA A 183 -26.74 -8.37 3.90
CA ALA A 183 -28.11 -8.66 3.49
C ALA A 183 -28.88 -9.53 4.51
N LYS A 184 -28.18 -10.43 5.23
CA LYS A 184 -28.77 -11.26 6.30
C LYS A 184 -29.20 -10.45 7.53
N LEU A 185 -28.75 -9.20 7.67
CA LEU A 185 -29.14 -8.32 8.76
C LEU A 185 -30.48 -7.62 8.51
N PHE A 186 -31.02 -7.70 7.30
CA PHE A 186 -32.28 -7.03 6.95
C PHE A 186 -33.46 -7.64 7.70
N ARG A 187 -34.23 -6.76 8.36
CA ARG A 187 -35.48 -7.09 9.04
C ARG A 187 -36.72 -6.79 8.20
N TYR A 188 -36.53 -6.49 6.93
CA TYR A 188 -37.58 -6.15 5.97
C TYR A 188 -37.21 -6.72 4.59
N LYS A 189 -38.20 -6.86 3.70
CA LYS A 189 -37.98 -7.24 2.30
C LYS A 189 -37.68 -5.98 1.49
N PRO A 190 -36.48 -5.84 0.88
CA PRO A 190 -36.18 -4.68 0.03
C PRO A 190 -37.12 -4.59 -1.17
N SER A 191 -37.47 -3.37 -1.56
CA SER A 191 -38.23 -3.05 -2.77
C SER A 191 -37.50 -1.99 -3.58
N ILE A 192 -37.60 -2.06 -4.90
CA ILE A 192 -37.01 -1.06 -5.80
C ILE A 192 -37.81 0.25 -5.67
N SER A 193 -37.11 1.36 -5.45
CA SER A 193 -37.73 2.69 -5.40
C SER A 193 -38.16 3.12 -6.81
N ALA A 194 -39.30 3.81 -6.93
CA ALA A 194 -39.79 4.35 -8.21
C ALA A 194 -38.80 5.35 -8.85
N ASN A 195 -37.93 5.96 -8.05
CA ASN A 195 -36.90 6.90 -8.52
C ASN A 195 -35.53 6.23 -8.74
N ALA A 196 -35.42 4.91 -8.60
CA ALA A 196 -34.17 4.21 -8.80
C ALA A 196 -33.83 4.14 -10.30
N THR A 197 -32.61 4.52 -10.65
CA THR A 197 -32.06 4.32 -12.00
C THR A 197 -31.28 3.01 -12.01
N GLU A 198 -31.63 2.12 -12.95
CA GLU A 198 -30.85 0.91 -13.17
C GLU A 198 -29.46 1.27 -13.71
N LEU A 199 -28.42 0.72 -13.08
CA LEU A 199 -27.05 0.83 -13.57
C LEU A 199 -26.67 -0.49 -14.22
N CYS A 200 -26.38 -0.45 -15.51
CA CYS A 200 -25.73 -1.53 -16.24
C CYS A 200 -24.30 -1.12 -16.65
N VAL A 201 -23.47 -2.10 -16.99
CA VAL A 201 -22.09 -1.87 -17.45
C VAL A 201 -22.06 -0.87 -18.60
N GLU A 202 -22.95 -1.04 -19.57
CA GLU A 202 -23.08 -0.19 -20.74
C GLU A 202 -23.38 1.25 -20.34
N SER A 203 -24.33 1.47 -19.42
CA SER A 203 -24.68 2.80 -18.92
C SER A 203 -23.51 3.48 -18.21
N MET A 204 -22.68 2.72 -17.49
CA MET A 204 -21.50 3.26 -16.79
C MET A 204 -20.39 3.67 -17.76
N VAL A 205 -20.20 2.91 -18.86
CA VAL A 205 -19.09 3.13 -19.81
C VAL A 205 -19.47 4.10 -20.94
N CYS A 206 -20.75 4.21 -21.31
CA CYS A 206 -21.19 5.03 -22.44
C CYS A 206 -20.76 6.50 -22.33
N GLY A 207 -20.85 7.09 -21.13
CA GLY A 207 -20.43 8.47 -20.88
C GLY A 207 -18.95 8.65 -20.56
N ALA A 208 -18.18 7.57 -20.44
CA ALA A 208 -16.75 7.66 -20.16
C ALA A 208 -15.96 7.95 -21.44
N GLU A 209 -14.89 8.73 -21.31
CA GLU A 209 -14.00 9.10 -22.42
C GLU A 209 -12.52 8.84 -22.09
N GLY A 210 -11.67 8.87 -23.12
CA GLY A 210 -10.22 8.79 -22.99
C GLY A 210 -9.73 7.57 -22.20
N SER A 211 -8.78 7.80 -21.29
CA SER A 211 -8.18 6.76 -20.44
C SER A 211 -9.17 6.13 -19.47
N VAL A 212 -10.18 6.89 -19.01
CA VAL A 212 -11.23 6.35 -18.12
C VAL A 212 -12.02 5.27 -18.85
N LYS A 213 -12.50 5.56 -20.07
CA LYS A 213 -13.21 4.58 -20.90
C LYS A 213 -12.34 3.36 -21.18
N LYS A 214 -11.08 3.59 -21.55
CA LYS A 214 -10.11 2.52 -21.83
C LYS A 214 -9.98 1.57 -20.63
N PHE A 215 -9.71 2.10 -19.44
CA PHE A 215 -9.51 1.28 -18.24
C PHE A 215 -10.81 0.61 -17.75
N MET A 216 -11.97 1.24 -17.93
CA MET A 216 -13.26 0.57 -17.69
C MET A 216 -13.43 -0.64 -18.62
N MET A 217 -13.16 -0.48 -19.92
CA MET A 217 -13.26 -1.58 -20.88
C MET A 217 -12.24 -2.69 -20.63
N GLU A 218 -11.01 -2.33 -20.25
CA GLU A 218 -9.96 -3.28 -19.90
C GLU A 218 -10.25 -4.06 -18.61
N SER A 219 -10.99 -3.46 -17.66
CA SER A 219 -11.38 -4.11 -16.41
C SER A 219 -12.69 -4.89 -16.49
N LEU A 220 -13.36 -4.90 -17.64
CA LEU A 220 -14.65 -5.56 -17.81
C LEU A 220 -14.55 -7.08 -17.68
N VAL A 221 -15.27 -7.64 -16.72
CA VAL A 221 -15.47 -9.09 -16.58
C VAL A 221 -16.45 -9.56 -17.65
N LYS A 222 -15.94 -10.30 -18.65
CA LYS A 222 -16.73 -10.73 -19.82
C LYS A 222 -17.55 -12.00 -19.60
N VAL A 223 -17.14 -12.82 -18.64
CA VAL A 223 -17.74 -14.13 -18.36
C VAL A 223 -17.70 -14.35 -16.85
N PRO A 224 -18.74 -14.96 -16.24
CA PRO A 224 -18.69 -15.38 -14.85
C PRO A 224 -17.50 -16.30 -14.58
N ALA A 225 -17.03 -16.32 -13.33
CA ALA A 225 -16.05 -17.31 -12.92
C ALA A 225 -16.66 -18.72 -12.97
N ASN A 226 -15.89 -19.70 -13.46
CA ASN A 226 -16.28 -21.11 -13.46
C ASN A 226 -16.08 -21.80 -12.10
N THR A 227 -15.73 -21.03 -11.08
CA THR A 227 -15.40 -21.50 -9.72
C THR A 227 -16.32 -20.82 -8.72
N ASP A 228 -16.73 -21.54 -7.69
CA ASP A 228 -17.48 -20.97 -6.58
C ASP A 228 -16.68 -19.88 -5.85
N PRO A 229 -17.35 -18.90 -5.22
CA PRO A 229 -16.70 -17.94 -4.34
C PRO A 229 -15.89 -18.64 -3.26
N CYS A 230 -14.82 -18.01 -2.79
CA CYS A 230 -14.00 -18.60 -1.74
C CYS A 230 -14.82 -18.86 -0.47
N THR A 231 -14.48 -19.88 0.32
CA THR A 231 -15.11 -20.07 1.63
C THR A 231 -14.43 -19.17 2.65
N MET A 232 -15.18 -18.26 3.27
CA MET A 232 -14.64 -17.41 4.33
C MET A 232 -14.34 -18.26 5.58
N PRO A 233 -13.11 -18.18 6.14
CA PRO A 233 -12.81 -18.86 7.40
C PRO A 233 -13.69 -18.31 8.53
N ALA A 234 -13.90 -19.11 9.58
CA ALA A 234 -14.62 -18.66 10.75
C ALA A 234 -13.94 -17.43 11.38
N PRO A 235 -14.70 -16.50 11.97
CA PRO A 235 -14.14 -15.39 12.74
C PRO A 235 -13.21 -15.91 13.84
N PHE A 236 -12.15 -15.16 14.14
CA PHE A 236 -11.30 -15.48 15.29
C PHE A 236 -12.13 -15.46 16.58
N ASP A 237 -11.95 -16.49 17.40
CA ASP A 237 -12.40 -16.45 18.78
C ASP A 237 -11.68 -15.32 19.55
N PRO A 238 -12.29 -14.78 20.62
CA PRO A 238 -11.72 -13.64 21.34
C PRO A 238 -10.27 -13.86 21.82
N PRO A 239 -9.89 -15.03 22.36
CA PRO A 239 -8.48 -15.33 22.67
C PRO A 239 -7.54 -15.24 21.47
N THR A 240 -7.87 -15.86 20.33
CA THR A 240 -7.04 -15.81 19.11
C THR A 240 -6.89 -14.38 18.57
N LEU A 241 -7.97 -13.59 18.62
CA LEU A 241 -7.95 -12.18 18.23
C LEU A 241 -7.04 -11.35 19.15
N TYR A 242 -7.12 -11.58 20.46
CA TYR A 242 -6.27 -10.92 21.45
C TYR A 242 -4.79 -11.27 21.22
N ALA A 243 -4.47 -12.55 21.08
CA ALA A 243 -3.11 -13.02 20.82
C ALA A 243 -2.53 -12.43 19.51
N THR A 244 -3.35 -12.33 18.47
CA THR A 244 -2.94 -11.71 17.20
C THR A 244 -2.63 -10.23 17.38
N SER A 245 -3.49 -9.50 18.11
CA SER A 245 -3.28 -8.08 18.41
C SER A 245 -2.02 -7.87 19.25
N GLN A 246 -1.84 -8.67 20.30
CA GLN A 246 -0.68 -8.63 21.17
C GLN A 246 0.62 -8.91 20.40
N ARG A 247 0.62 -9.92 19.51
CA ARG A 247 1.78 -10.23 18.67
C ARG A 247 2.21 -9.04 17.82
N LYS A 248 1.25 -8.33 17.20
CA LYS A 248 1.55 -7.15 16.38
C LYS A 248 2.18 -6.03 17.22
N GLU A 249 1.60 -5.77 18.39
CA GLU A 249 2.08 -4.76 19.33
C GLU A 249 3.49 -5.09 19.81
N SER A 250 3.75 -6.34 20.22
CA SER A 250 5.08 -6.79 20.64
C SER A 250 6.13 -6.67 19.53
N SER A 251 5.76 -6.94 18.27
CA SER A 251 6.67 -6.76 17.13
C SER A 251 7.03 -5.29 16.91
N ILE A 252 6.09 -4.36 17.11
CA ILE A 252 6.35 -2.92 17.02
C ILE A 252 7.28 -2.48 18.16
N GLN A 253 6.95 -2.86 19.40
CA GLN A 253 7.76 -2.53 20.59
C GLN A 253 9.20 -3.05 20.49
N GLN A 254 9.40 -4.22 19.88
CA GLN A 254 10.73 -4.75 19.60
C GLN A 254 11.53 -3.85 18.66
N VAL A 255 10.93 -3.38 17.57
CA VAL A 255 11.58 -2.46 16.62
C VAL A 255 11.90 -1.12 17.31
N GLU A 256 10.97 -0.60 18.09
CA GLU A 256 11.17 0.64 18.85
C GLU A 256 12.33 0.52 19.85
N SER A 257 12.48 -0.64 20.51
CA SER A 257 13.63 -0.91 21.37
C SER A 257 14.96 -0.93 20.60
N TRP A 258 14.99 -1.52 19.41
CA TRP A 258 16.21 -1.52 18.59
C TRP A 258 16.56 -0.12 18.09
N GLU A 259 15.55 0.66 17.71
CA GLU A 259 15.71 2.05 17.27
C GLU A 259 16.31 2.90 18.40
N LYS A 260 15.80 2.75 19.62
CA LYS A 260 16.33 3.45 20.80
C LYS A 260 17.80 3.12 21.03
N SER A 261 18.17 1.83 21.05
CA SER A 261 19.56 1.42 21.22
C SER A 261 20.49 1.93 20.10
N TYR A 262 19.98 2.01 18.87
CA TYR A 262 20.74 2.58 17.75
C TYR A 262 21.00 4.08 17.94
N CYS A 263 20.00 4.85 18.36
CA CYS A 263 20.15 6.28 18.63
C CYS A 263 21.09 6.56 19.81
N ASP A 264 20.99 5.78 20.89
CA ASP A 264 21.87 5.91 22.05
C ASP A 264 23.33 5.70 21.65
N ASN A 265 23.61 4.71 20.80
CA ASN A 265 24.96 4.44 20.30
C ASN A 265 25.51 5.56 19.41
N GLN A 266 24.68 6.20 18.57
CA GLN A 266 25.14 7.32 17.73
C GLN A 266 25.53 8.53 18.56
N THR A 267 24.79 8.81 19.63
CA THR A 267 25.03 9.95 20.53
C THR A 267 26.35 9.80 21.31
N ILE A 268 26.80 8.56 21.53
CA ILE A 268 28.09 8.27 22.18
C ILE A 268 29.28 8.46 21.22
N THR A 269 29.05 8.29 19.91
CA THR A 269 30.09 8.38 18.87
C THR A 269 30.25 9.76 18.23
N SER A 270 29.36 10.71 18.53
CA SER A 270 29.39 12.11 18.06
C SER A 270 30.02 13.03 19.11
#